data_AF-A0A9P0CKY7-F1
#
_entry.id   AF-A0A9P0CKY7-F1
#
_cell.length_a   1.000
_cell.length_b   1.000
_cell.length_c   1.000
_cell.angle_alpha   90.00
_cell.angle_beta   90.00
_cell.angle_gamma   90.00
#
_symmetry.space_group_name_H-M   'P 1'
#
loop_
_entity.id
_entity.type
_entity.pdbx_description
1 polymer ?
#
loop_
_entity_poly.entity_id
_entity_poly.type
_entity_poly.pdbx_seq_one_letter_code
_entity_poly.pdbx_strand_id
1 'polypeptide(L)'
;MANFYNNRTERKRGRSACENTKSFINYLINYIVDNETECQFSVNEIKEGFSGDLPDYTTIKNKLKEHFQNDIDCHLIKRDMIILYKNSTASKKLCKDWYEKRLKSKEDERTRIVQMAAEIVLEDIRSKVYDMNYYEIPDLNEGNLFKDVPETLKVFFKYCVYK
;
A
#
# COMPACT_ATOMS: atom_id res chain seq x y z
N MET A 1 48.94 37.22 32.91
CA MET A 1 47.90 36.25 32.53
C MET A 1 46.77 37.01 31.85
N ALA A 2 46.74 37.03 30.52
CA ALA A 2 45.70 37.71 29.76
C ALA A 2 44.67 36.68 29.28
N ASN A 3 43.42 36.82 29.72
CA ASN A 3 42.28 36.01 29.30
C ASN A 3 41.84 36.46 27.90
N PHE A 4 42.14 35.64 26.89
CA PHE A 4 41.58 35.78 25.54
C PHE A 4 40.14 35.24 25.57
N TYR A 5 39.16 36.13 25.74
CA TYR A 5 37.76 35.80 25.51
C TYR A 5 37.58 35.42 24.04
N ASN A 6 37.39 34.13 23.79
CA ASN A 6 37.09 33.58 22.49
C ASN A 6 35.60 33.83 22.20
N ASN A 7 35.27 35.06 21.78
CA ASN A 7 33.94 35.39 21.27
C ASN A 7 33.72 34.65 19.95
N ARG A 8 33.29 33.39 20.04
CA ARG A 8 32.74 32.66 18.90
C ARG A 8 31.42 33.32 18.54
N THR A 9 31.47 34.26 17.60
CA THR A 9 30.27 34.67 16.87
C THR A 9 29.67 33.42 16.27
N GLU A 10 28.43 33.10 16.66
CA GLU A 10 27.66 32.03 16.07
C GLU A 10 27.47 32.35 14.58
N ARG A 11 28.39 31.84 13.75
CA ARG A 11 28.19 31.85 12.30
C ARG A 11 26.92 31.04 12.06
N LYS A 12 25.86 31.70 11.57
CA LYS A 12 24.70 31.01 10.98
C LYS A 12 25.24 30.02 9.94
N ARG A 13 25.32 28.74 10.32
CA ARG A 13 25.77 27.66 9.46
C ARG A 13 24.60 27.28 8.56
N GLY A 14 24.74 27.54 7.26
CA GLY A 14 23.87 27.01 6.22
C GLY A 14 23.53 28.02 5.13
N ARG A 15 23.59 27.57 3.86
CA ARG A 15 22.92 28.23 2.74
C ARG A 15 21.41 28.12 2.99
N SER A 16 20.65 29.19 2.76
CA SER A 16 19.18 29.12 2.80
C SER A 16 18.69 27.98 1.91
N ALA A 17 17.74 27.17 2.40
CA ALA A 17 17.17 26.09 1.62
C ALA A 17 16.68 26.66 0.28
N CYS A 18 17.19 26.13 -0.84
CA CYS A 18 16.74 26.57 -2.15
C CYS A 18 15.26 26.19 -2.30
N GLU A 19 14.51 26.98 -3.05
CA GLU A 19 13.07 26.77 -3.25
C GLU A 19 12.75 25.36 -3.77
N ASN A 20 13.65 24.84 -4.61
CA ASN A 20 13.59 23.46 -5.10
C ASN A 20 13.69 22.41 -3.97
N THR A 21 14.53 22.64 -2.95
CA THR A 21 14.63 21.72 -1.80
C THR A 21 13.32 21.65 -1.04
N LYS A 22 12.68 22.80 -0.77
CA LYS A 22 11.38 22.81 -0.10
C LYS A 22 10.30 22.12 -0.93
N SER A 23 10.30 22.39 -2.23
CA SER A 23 9.35 21.81 -3.18
C SER A 23 9.45 20.29 -3.21
N PHE A 24 10.67 19.74 -3.33
CA PHE A 24 10.88 18.29 -3.31
C PHE A 24 10.48 17.66 -1.96
N ILE A 25 10.85 18.28 -0.84
CA ILE A 25 10.51 17.75 0.49
C ILE A 25 9.00 17.70 0.70
N ASN A 26 8.27 18.75 0.30
CA ASN A 26 6.81 18.75 0.39
C ASN A 26 6.19 17.69 -0.52
N TYR A 27 6.69 17.55 -1.76
CA TYR A 27 6.26 16.52 -2.68
C TYR A 27 6.49 15.11 -2.10
N LEU A 28 7.67 14.86 -1.55
CA LEU A 28 8.03 13.59 -0.91
C LEU A 28 7.12 13.26 0.27
N ILE A 29 6.86 14.24 1.15
CA ILE A 29 5.96 14.07 2.29
C ILE A 29 4.54 13.72 1.82
N ASN A 30 4.01 14.48 0.84
CA ASN A 30 2.68 14.24 0.29
C ASN A 30 2.60 12.86 -0.35
N TYR A 31 3.61 12.45 -1.14
CA TYR A 31 3.64 11.13 -1.75
C TYR A 31 3.56 10.00 -0.71
N ILE A 32 4.31 10.13 0.39
CA ILE A 32 4.29 9.15 1.48
C ILE A 32 2.92 9.09 2.18
N VAL A 33 2.27 10.25 2.37
CA VAL A 33 0.94 10.35 2.99
C VAL A 33 -0.18 9.85 2.07
N ASP A 34 -0.07 10.09 0.76
CA ASP A 34 -1.06 9.65 -0.21
C ASP A 34 -0.98 8.12 -0.47
N ASN A 35 0.19 7.52 -0.25
CA ASN A 35 0.46 6.10 -0.43
C ASN A 35 0.66 5.36 0.91
N GLU A 36 -0.12 5.73 1.93
CA GLU A 36 -0.01 5.19 3.29
C GLU A 36 -0.22 3.68 3.43
N THR A 37 -0.71 3.00 2.39
CA THR A 37 -0.83 1.54 2.33
C THR A 37 0.52 0.84 2.13
N GLU A 38 1.51 1.55 1.59
CA GLU A 38 2.85 1.03 1.37
C GLU A 38 3.71 1.15 2.63
N CYS A 39 4.51 0.11 2.91
CA CYS A 39 5.38 0.07 4.09
C CYS A 39 6.78 0.66 3.84
N GLN A 40 7.15 0.83 2.58
CA GLN A 40 8.47 1.28 2.15
C GLN A 40 8.39 2.15 0.91
N PHE A 41 9.33 3.07 0.76
CA PHE A 41 9.41 3.98 -0.38
C PHE A 41 10.86 4.18 -0.82
N SER A 42 11.08 4.19 -2.13
CA SER A 42 12.34 4.62 -2.74
C SER A 42 12.30 6.12 -3.04
N VAL A 43 13.33 6.85 -2.63
CA VAL A 43 13.47 8.27 -3.00
C VAL A 43 13.71 8.44 -4.50
N ASN A 44 14.44 7.51 -5.14
CA ASN A 44 14.65 7.56 -6.58
C ASN A 44 13.37 7.33 -7.38
N GLU A 45 12.54 6.35 -6.98
CA GLU A 45 11.23 6.12 -7.63
C GLU A 45 10.34 7.36 -7.49
N ILE A 46 10.26 7.95 -6.29
CA ILE A 46 9.47 9.16 -6.06
C ILE A 46 10.01 10.34 -6.89
N LYS A 47 11.33 10.43 -7.06
CA LYS A 47 11.97 11.47 -7.88
C LYS A 47 11.54 11.39 -9.34
N GLU A 48 11.22 10.22 -9.91
CA GLU A 48 10.79 10.10 -11.30
C GLU A 48 9.52 10.94 -11.60
N GLY A 49 8.67 11.15 -10.59
CA GLY A 49 7.48 12.00 -10.69
C GLY A 49 7.72 13.50 -10.42
N PHE A 50 8.95 13.92 -10.12
CA PHE A 50 9.25 15.31 -9.73
C PHE A 50 10.18 16.00 -10.73
N SER A 51 9.73 17.14 -11.27
CA SER A 51 10.55 17.99 -12.15
C SER A 51 11.44 18.93 -11.33
N GLY A 52 12.58 18.43 -10.85
CA GLY A 52 13.60 19.24 -10.18
C GLY A 52 14.79 18.44 -9.65
N ASP A 53 15.78 19.15 -9.10
CA ASP A 53 16.99 18.51 -8.55
C ASP A 53 16.72 17.84 -7.20
N LEU A 54 17.38 16.71 -6.97
CA LEU A 54 17.29 16.00 -5.71
C LEU A 54 18.14 16.71 -4.65
N PRO A 55 17.56 17.05 -3.48
CA PRO A 55 18.34 17.54 -2.34
C PRO A 55 19.30 16.48 -1.81
N ASP A 56 20.29 16.90 -1.03
CA ASP A 56 21.18 15.94 -0.38
C ASP A 56 20.40 15.01 0.57
N TYR A 57 20.78 13.74 0.59
CA TYR A 57 20.15 12.71 1.42
C TYR A 57 20.16 13.07 2.91
N THR A 58 21.18 13.78 3.40
CA THR A 58 21.22 14.26 4.78
C THR A 58 20.09 15.25 5.07
N THR A 59 19.80 16.13 4.10
CA THR A 59 18.74 17.13 4.19
C THR A 59 17.37 16.46 4.19
N ILE A 60 17.17 15.49 3.27
CA ILE A 60 15.94 14.69 3.18
C ILE A 60 15.69 13.97 4.50
N LYS A 61 16.68 13.24 5.01
CA LYS A 61 16.58 12.50 6.28
C LYS A 61 16.24 13.41 7.46
N ASN A 62 16.87 14.58 7.57
CA ASN A 62 16.59 15.50 8.66
C ASN A 62 15.17 16.08 8.58
N LYS A 63 14.71 16.41 7.37
CA LYS A 63 13.36 16.95 7.14
C LYS A 63 12.26 15.91 7.36
N LEU A 64 12.48 14.66 6.93
CA LEU A 64 11.57 13.56 7.21
C LEU A 64 11.49 13.26 8.71
N LYS A 65 12.62 13.30 9.43
CA LYS A 65 12.63 13.17 10.89
C LYS A 65 11.94 14.33 11.59
N GLU A 66 12.00 15.54 11.05
CA GLU A 66 11.27 16.69 11.60
C GLU A 66 9.75 16.50 11.46
N HIS A 67 9.30 15.99 10.31
CA HIS A 67 7.87 15.79 10.01
C HIS A 67 7.27 14.55 10.67
N PHE A 68 7.90 13.38 10.47
CA PHE A 68 7.41 12.07 10.93
C PHE A 68 8.06 11.61 12.24
N GLN A 69 8.92 12.43 12.84
CA GLN A 69 9.56 12.16 14.13
C GLN A 69 10.26 10.80 14.16
N ASN A 70 9.74 9.88 14.96
CA ASN A 70 10.27 8.54 15.16
C ASN A 70 9.51 7.47 14.40
N ASP A 71 8.52 7.80 13.55
CA ASP A 71 7.70 6.82 12.85
C ASP A 71 8.36 6.22 11.62
N ILE A 72 9.45 6.82 11.15
CA ILE A 72 10.13 6.43 9.91
C ILE A 72 11.63 6.25 10.17
N ASP A 73 12.21 5.23 9.51
CA ASP A 73 13.64 5.03 9.36
C ASP A 73 14.08 5.20 7.90
N CYS A 74 15.26 5.78 7.71
CA CYS A 74 15.83 6.00 6.37
C CYS A 74 17.17 5.26 6.24
N HIS A 75 17.26 4.38 5.26
CA HIS A 75 18.41 3.53 4.96
C HIS A 75 18.93 3.83 3.56
N LEU A 76 20.25 3.97 3.40
CA LEU A 76 20.87 4.13 2.09
C LEU A 76 21.32 2.77 1.56
N ILE A 77 20.75 2.33 0.45
CA ILE A 77 21.04 1.04 -0.20
C ILE A 77 21.39 1.30 -1.66
N LYS A 78 22.58 0.87 -2.10
CA LYS A 78 23.03 0.97 -3.51
C LYS A 78 22.78 2.35 -4.17
N ARG A 79 23.05 3.43 -3.42
CA ARG A 79 22.87 4.85 -3.82
C ARG A 79 21.43 5.37 -3.87
N ASP A 80 20.47 4.59 -3.40
CA ASP A 80 19.10 5.01 -3.19
C ASP A 80 18.79 5.11 -1.69
N MET A 81 17.93 6.06 -1.32
CA MET A 81 17.42 6.17 0.04
C MET A 81 16.07 5.46 0.11
N ILE A 82 16.05 4.37 0.88
CA ILE A 82 14.83 3.66 1.21
C ILE A 82 14.28 4.19 2.54
N ILE A 83 13.02 4.60 2.49
CA ILE A 83 12.25 5.13 3.61
C ILE A 83 11.34 3.99 4.08
N LEU A 84 11.41 3.62 5.34
CA LEU A 84 10.65 2.52 5.93
C LEU A 84 9.85 3.05 7.12
N TYR A 85 8.57 2.72 7.18
CA TYR A 85 7.82 2.93 8.41
C TYR A 85 8.33 1.96 9.49
N LYS A 86 8.49 2.46 10.72
CA LYS A 86 8.80 1.58 11.84
C LYS A 86 7.66 0.60 12.05
N ASN A 87 8.00 -0.64 12.40
CA ASN A 87 7.06 -1.73 12.59
C ASN A 87 5.85 -1.37 13.45
N SER A 88 5.99 -0.52 14.47
CA SER A 88 4.88 -0.08 15.33
C SER A 88 3.84 0.79 14.62
N THR A 89 4.20 1.50 13.55
CA THR A 89 3.35 2.52 12.91
C THR A 89 2.75 1.99 11.62
N ALA A 90 3.53 1.27 10.81
CA ALA A 90 3.00 0.49 9.68
C ALA A 90 2.01 -0.60 10.15
N SER A 91 2.36 -1.35 11.20
CA SER A 91 1.44 -2.35 11.76
C SER A 91 0.20 -1.71 12.36
N LYS A 92 0.26 -0.51 12.95
CA LYS A 92 -0.93 0.19 13.44
C LYS A 92 -1.87 0.61 12.33
N LYS A 93 -1.35 1.11 11.19
CA LYS A 93 -2.20 1.49 10.05
C LYS A 93 -2.75 0.28 9.32
N LEU A 94 -1.93 -0.74 9.05
CA LEU A 94 -2.41 -2.01 8.48
C LEU A 94 -3.38 -2.73 9.42
N CYS A 95 -3.14 -2.71 10.74
CA CYS A 95 -4.10 -3.21 11.72
C CYS A 95 -5.34 -2.33 11.75
N LYS A 96 -5.23 -1.00 11.68
CA LYS A 96 -6.38 -0.10 11.65
C LYS A 96 -7.21 -0.34 10.40
N ASP A 97 -6.61 -0.41 9.23
CA ASP A 97 -7.25 -0.80 7.98
C ASP A 97 -7.87 -2.20 8.10
N TRP A 98 -7.16 -3.17 8.66
CA TRP A 98 -7.69 -4.51 8.89
C TRP A 98 -8.88 -4.48 9.84
N TYR A 99 -8.83 -3.75 10.96
CA TYR A 99 -9.90 -3.66 11.97
C TYR A 99 -11.08 -2.77 11.53
N GLU A 100 -10.83 -1.72 10.76
CA GLU A 100 -11.85 -0.81 10.21
C GLU A 100 -12.52 -1.38 8.97
N LYS A 101 -11.79 -2.13 8.13
CA LYS A 101 -12.36 -2.90 7.01
C LYS A 101 -12.99 -4.21 7.48
N ARG A 102 -12.57 -4.76 8.63
CA ARG A 102 -13.20 -5.91 9.30
C ARG A 102 -14.45 -5.49 10.06
N LEU A 103 -15.49 -5.10 9.32
CA LEU A 103 -16.92 -5.18 9.67
C LEU A 103 -17.62 -3.87 10.05
N LYS A 104 -18.50 -3.42 9.14
CA LYS A 104 -19.75 -2.73 9.53
C LYS A 104 -20.96 -3.67 9.58
N SER A 105 -20.88 -4.92 9.06
CA SER A 105 -21.98 -5.88 9.12
C SER A 105 -21.51 -7.34 9.04
N LYS A 106 -22.15 -8.26 9.79
CA LYS A 106 -21.95 -9.72 9.65
C LYS A 106 -22.24 -10.21 8.23
N GLU A 107 -23.08 -9.50 7.49
CA GLU A 107 -23.45 -9.85 6.11
C GLU A 107 -22.31 -9.54 5.12
N ASP A 108 -21.54 -8.48 5.36
CA ASP A 108 -20.39 -8.12 4.50
C ASP A 108 -19.29 -9.18 4.60
N GLU A 109 -19.02 -9.67 5.81
CA GLU A 109 -18.02 -10.73 6.01
C GLU A 109 -18.46 -12.07 5.41
N ARG A 110 -19.76 -12.40 5.51
CA ARG A 110 -20.30 -13.57 4.81
C ARG A 110 -20.14 -13.42 3.30
N THR A 111 -20.37 -12.23 2.76
CA THR A 111 -20.20 -11.93 1.34
C THR A 111 -18.74 -12.10 0.91
N ARG A 112 -17.79 -11.58 1.68
CA ARG A 112 -16.35 -11.73 1.43
C ARG A 112 -15.89 -13.20 1.47
N ILE A 113 -16.35 -13.98 2.46
CA ILE A 113 -16.02 -15.42 2.55
C ILE A 113 -16.55 -16.16 1.32
N VAL A 114 -17.77 -15.85 0.89
CA VAL A 114 -18.37 -16.41 -0.33
C VAL A 114 -17.57 -16.01 -1.58
N GLN A 115 -17.10 -14.75 -1.66
CA GLN A 115 -16.24 -14.29 -2.76
C GLN A 115 -14.90 -15.03 -2.82
N MET A 116 -14.22 -15.26 -1.68
CA MET A 116 -13.00 -16.07 -1.70
C MET A 116 -13.27 -17.52 -2.09
N ALA A 117 -14.33 -18.14 -1.56
CA ALA A 117 -14.69 -19.51 -1.93
C ALA A 117 -14.99 -19.62 -3.44
N ALA A 118 -15.64 -18.60 -3.99
CA ALA A 118 -15.91 -18.45 -5.41
C ALA A 118 -14.64 -18.41 -6.26
N GLU A 119 -13.65 -17.60 -5.86
CA GLU A 119 -12.37 -17.46 -6.55
C GLU A 119 -11.59 -18.78 -6.56
N ILE A 120 -11.51 -19.47 -5.43
CA ILE A 120 -10.82 -20.78 -5.31
C ILE A 120 -11.44 -21.81 -6.25
N VAL A 121 -12.77 -21.93 -6.25
CA VAL A 121 -13.47 -22.88 -7.14
C VAL A 121 -13.26 -22.52 -8.61
N LEU A 122 -13.22 -21.23 -8.94
CA LEU A 122 -12.96 -20.77 -10.30
C LEU A 122 -11.52 -21.09 -10.75
N GLU A 123 -10.54 -20.94 -9.87
CA GLU A 123 -9.16 -21.37 -10.11
C GLU A 123 -9.08 -22.88 -10.32
N ASP A 124 -9.76 -23.68 -9.49
CA ASP A 124 -9.83 -25.13 -9.63
C ASP A 124 -10.45 -25.54 -10.98
N ILE A 125 -11.55 -24.90 -11.39
CA ILE A 125 -12.18 -25.16 -12.69
C ILE A 125 -11.22 -24.84 -13.83
N ARG A 126 -10.53 -23.69 -13.77
CA ARG A 126 -9.57 -23.25 -14.78
C ARG A 126 -8.32 -24.12 -14.83
N SER A 127 -7.94 -24.74 -13.71
CA SER A 127 -6.80 -25.64 -13.62
C SER A 127 -7.06 -27.00 -14.27
N LYS A 128 -8.32 -27.38 -14.46
CA LYS A 128 -8.70 -28.65 -15.07
C LYS A 128 -8.72 -28.56 -16.59
N VAL A 129 -7.98 -29.46 -17.24
CA VAL A 129 -8.08 -29.70 -18.68
C VAL A 129 -9.20 -30.70 -18.91
N TYR A 130 -10.28 -30.24 -19.54
CA TYR A 130 -11.42 -31.10 -19.90
C TYR A 130 -11.16 -31.77 -21.25
N ASP A 131 -11.48 -33.06 -21.34
CA ASP A 131 -11.49 -33.77 -22.61
C ASP A 131 -12.67 -33.26 -23.46
N MET A 132 -12.35 -32.53 -24.53
CA MET A 132 -13.35 -31.95 -25.43
C MET A 132 -13.88 -32.96 -26.47
N ASN A 133 -13.37 -34.20 -26.46
CA ASN A 133 -13.80 -35.23 -27.41
C ASN A 133 -15.16 -35.87 -27.05
N TYR A 134 -15.63 -35.65 -25.82
CA TYR A 134 -16.91 -36.18 -25.36
C TYR A 134 -17.55 -35.22 -24.35
N TYR A 135 -18.69 -34.62 -24.72
CA TYR A 135 -19.49 -33.77 -23.84
C TYR A 135 -20.80 -34.47 -23.51
N GLU A 136 -20.94 -34.97 -22.29
CA GLU A 136 -22.22 -35.52 -21.81
C GLU A 136 -23.22 -34.37 -21.65
N ILE A 137 -24.28 -34.38 -22.46
CA ILE A 137 -25.39 -33.45 -22.30
C ILE A 137 -26.11 -33.85 -21.01
N PRO A 138 -26.10 -33.01 -19.96
CA PRO A 138 -26.80 -33.33 -18.73
C PRO A 138 -28.30 -33.42 -19.00
N ASP A 139 -28.97 -34.43 -18.45
CA ASP A 139 -30.43 -34.53 -18.54
C ASP A 139 -31.05 -33.44 -17.65
N LEU A 140 -31.33 -32.28 -18.25
CA LEU A 140 -31.84 -31.07 -17.60
C LEU A 140 -33.36 -31.10 -17.42
N ASN A 141 -33.96 -32.28 -17.15
CA ASN A 141 -35.40 -32.43 -16.93
C ASN A 141 -35.86 -31.73 -15.62
N GLU A 142 -36.02 -30.41 -15.77
CA GLU A 142 -37.01 -29.46 -15.30
C GLU A 142 -37.79 -29.79 -14.01
N GLY A 143 -37.55 -28.97 -12.98
CA GLY A 143 -38.55 -28.71 -11.93
C GLY A 143 -38.00 -28.15 -10.62
N ASN A 144 -36.80 -28.56 -10.19
CA ASN A 144 -36.33 -28.29 -8.83
C ASN A 144 -34.87 -27.83 -8.69
N LEU A 145 -34.09 -27.69 -9.77
CA LEU A 145 -32.64 -27.49 -9.67
C LEU A 145 -32.23 -26.23 -8.87
N PHE A 146 -33.10 -25.22 -8.82
CA PHE A 146 -32.82 -23.92 -8.17
C PHE A 146 -33.78 -23.55 -7.03
N LYS A 147 -34.71 -24.44 -6.67
CA LYS A 147 -35.78 -24.11 -5.71
C LYS A 147 -35.27 -24.00 -4.27
N ASP A 148 -34.29 -24.85 -3.92
CA ASP A 148 -33.64 -24.90 -2.60
C ASP A 148 -32.21 -24.35 -2.62
N VAL A 149 -31.82 -23.71 -3.73
CA VAL A 149 -30.46 -23.16 -3.85
C VAL A 149 -30.38 -21.87 -3.05
N PRO A 150 -29.46 -21.76 -2.07
CA PRO A 150 -29.26 -20.56 -1.30
C PRO A 150 -28.99 -19.36 -2.20
N GLU A 151 -29.57 -18.21 -1.86
CA GLU A 151 -29.51 -17.01 -2.70
C GLU A 151 -28.06 -16.56 -2.99
N THR A 152 -27.14 -16.82 -2.05
CA THR A 152 -25.70 -16.59 -2.22
C THR A 152 -25.09 -17.39 -3.37
N LEU A 153 -25.55 -18.62 -3.60
CA LEU A 153 -25.06 -19.48 -4.69
C LEU A 153 -25.64 -19.02 -6.05
N LYS A 154 -26.88 -18.50 -6.08
CA LYS A 154 -27.44 -17.89 -7.30
C LYS A 154 -26.66 -16.64 -7.72
N VAL A 155 -26.27 -15.81 -6.76
CA VAL A 155 -25.42 -14.64 -7.01
C VAL A 155 -24.05 -15.07 -7.54
N PHE A 156 -23.45 -16.11 -6.97
CA PHE A 156 -22.20 -16.68 -7.46
C PHE A 156 -22.28 -17.15 -8.92
N PHE A 157 -23.33 -17.90 -9.28
CA PHE A 157 -23.54 -18.35 -10.67
C PHE A 157 -23.72 -17.17 -11.64
N LYS A 158 -24.42 -16.10 -11.24
CA LYS A 158 -24.58 -14.89 -12.05
C LYS A 158 -23.24 -14.23 -12.40
N TYR A 159 -22.26 -14.28 -11.50
CA TYR A 159 -20.93 -13.71 -11.75
C TYR A 159 -19.98 -14.64 -12.52
N CYS A 160 -20.15 -15.97 -12.41
CA CYS A 160 -19.25 -16.93 -13.06
C CYS A 160 -19.70 -17.34 -14.47
N VAL A 161 -21.01 -17.33 -14.76
CA VAL A 161 -21.58 -17.88 -16.01
C VAL A 161 -21.95 -16.78 -17.02
N TYR A 162 -22.30 -15.57 -16.56
CA TYR A 162 -22.68 -14.44 -17.42
C TYR A 162 -21.58 -13.38 -17.54
N LYS A 163 -20.37 -13.79 -17.91
CA LYS A 163 -19.33 -12.86 -18.36
C LYS A 163 -19.07 -13.04 -19.85
#